data_AF-A0A8X6TYD6-F1
#
_entry.id   AF-A0A8X6TYD6-F1
#
_cell.length_a   1.000
_cell.length_b   1.000
_cell.length_c   1.000
_cell.angle_alpha   90.00
_cell.angle_beta   90.00
_cell.angle_gamma   90.00
#
_symmetry.space_group_name_H-M   'P 1'
#
loop_
_entity.id
_entity.type
_entity.pdbx_description
1 polymer ?
#
loop_
_entity_poly.entity_id
_entity_poly.type
_entity_poly.pdbx_seq_one_letter_code
_entity_poly.pdbx_strand_id
1 'polypeptide(L)'
;MFPLCRACADEKNQSACQHSDDERALIGTWVSEELKLAKKKGYHISQIYEVYHFSKSSDILFRSYIDLFLKIKQESNGWPRECSSDEEKQEYISEYERKEGIKLNPLQIAKNPGRRQVAKLALNSFWGRWGMNLNKTKLSYVNSVPDFNRYLSDPTKNIKDIFLPSEEKN
;
A
#
# COMPACT_ATOMS: atom_id res chain seq x y z
N MET A 1 2.13 17.00 -4.00
CA MET A 1 2.86 18.14 -3.40
C MET A 1 2.97 17.83 -1.91
N PHE A 2 4.15 17.99 -1.30
CA PHE A 2 4.34 17.83 0.16
C PHE A 2 4.52 19.23 0.77
N PRO A 3 3.43 19.95 1.05
CA PRO A 3 3.54 21.32 1.52
C PRO A 3 4.00 21.37 2.98
N LEU A 4 4.86 22.34 3.30
CA LEU A 4 5.26 22.66 4.68
C LEU A 4 4.33 23.70 5.34
N CYS A 5 3.39 24.24 4.57
CA CYS A 5 2.39 25.22 4.98
C CYS A 5 1.10 24.93 4.23
N ARG A 6 0.00 24.73 4.96
CA ARG A 6 -1.34 24.53 4.37
C ARG A 6 -1.72 25.70 3.47
N ALA A 7 -1.68 26.93 3.98
CA ALA A 7 -2.09 28.12 3.23
C ALA A 7 -1.27 28.33 1.93
N CYS A 8 0.05 28.11 1.96
CA CYS A 8 0.88 28.14 0.75
C CYS A 8 0.46 27.11 -0.29
N ALA A 9 0.02 25.92 0.13
CA ALA A 9 -0.43 24.87 -0.79
C ALA A 9 -1.74 25.26 -1.48
N ASP A 10 -2.67 25.83 -0.71
CA ASP A 10 -4.00 26.25 -1.18
C ASP A 10 -3.89 27.45 -2.13
N GLU A 11 -3.09 28.45 -1.74
CA GLU A 11 -2.83 29.67 -2.52
C GLU A 11 -1.86 29.44 -3.69
N LYS A 12 -1.20 28.28 -3.73
CA LYS A 12 -0.10 27.96 -4.66
C LYS A 12 1.03 29.00 -4.59
N ASN A 13 1.33 29.47 -3.37
CA ASN A 13 2.39 30.45 -3.14
C ASN A 13 3.76 29.85 -3.50
N GLN A 14 4.50 30.52 -4.38
CA GLN A 14 5.85 30.13 -4.80
C GLN A 14 6.97 30.98 -4.16
N SER A 15 6.59 31.96 -3.35
CA SER A 15 7.52 32.83 -2.63
C SER A 15 7.80 32.32 -1.21
N ALA A 16 8.73 32.97 -0.50
CA ALA A 16 9.02 32.63 0.89
C ALA A 16 7.76 32.79 1.77
N CYS A 17 7.37 31.72 2.46
CA CYS A 17 6.19 31.69 3.31
C CYS A 17 6.27 32.77 4.41
N GLN A 18 5.21 33.58 4.53
CA GLN A 18 5.03 34.61 5.57
C GLN A 18 3.83 34.33 6.49
N HIS A 19 3.21 33.15 6.33
CA HIS A 19 2.05 32.74 7.11
C HIS A 19 2.46 32.44 8.56
N SER A 20 1.54 32.71 9.49
CA SER A 20 1.65 32.34 10.90
C SER A 20 1.67 30.82 11.09
N ASP A 21 2.09 30.34 12.26
CA ASP A 21 2.14 28.91 12.55
C ASP A 21 0.76 28.23 12.46
N ASP A 22 -0.32 28.93 12.81
CA ASP A 22 -1.70 28.44 12.70
C ASP A 22 -2.18 28.33 11.24
N GLU A 23 -1.78 29.28 10.39
CA GLU A 23 -2.07 29.22 8.95
C GLU A 23 -1.25 28.12 8.26
N ARG A 24 -0.01 27.92 8.73
CA ARG A 24 0.89 26.87 8.25
C ARG A 24 0.42 25.47 8.67
N ALA A 25 -0.25 25.35 9.81
CA ALA A 25 -0.64 24.07 10.39
C ALA A 25 -1.38 23.18 9.39
N LEU A 26 -0.89 21.95 9.26
CA LEU A 26 -1.55 20.92 8.47
C LEU A 26 -2.63 20.25 9.31
N ILE A 27 -3.79 20.00 8.71
CA ILE A 27 -4.92 19.29 9.33
C ILE A 27 -5.16 18.02 8.52
N GLY A 28 -5.27 16.88 9.19
CA GLY A 28 -5.39 15.59 8.53
C GLY A 28 -5.37 14.43 9.53
N THR A 29 -5.27 13.23 8.97
CA THR A 29 -5.19 11.98 9.72
C THR A 29 -3.86 11.33 9.42
N TRP A 30 -3.10 11.00 10.47
CA TRP A 30 -1.79 10.39 10.36
C TRP A 30 -1.69 9.14 11.22
N VAL A 31 -0.88 8.18 10.80
CA VAL A 31 -0.56 7.04 11.67
C VAL A 31 0.46 7.46 12.73
N SER A 32 0.44 6.80 13.89
CA SER A 32 1.28 7.19 15.02
C SER A 32 2.78 7.21 14.71
N GLU A 33 3.26 6.33 13.81
CA GLU A 33 4.67 6.31 13.40
C GLU A 33 5.08 7.54 12.58
N GLU A 34 4.19 8.07 11.75
CA GLU A 34 4.44 9.32 11.01
C GLU A 34 4.56 10.50 11.98
N LEU A 35 3.68 10.57 12.98
CA LEU A 35 3.71 11.62 14.01
C LEU A 35 4.98 11.52 14.88
N LYS A 36 5.40 10.30 15.25
CA LYS A 36 6.66 10.08 15.97
C LYS A 36 7.86 10.59 15.15
N LEU A 37 7.88 10.31 13.85
CA LEU A 37 8.93 10.82 12.96
C LEU A 37 8.86 12.34 12.81
N ALA A 38 7.66 12.92 12.66
CA ALA A 38 7.47 14.36 12.58
C ALA A 38 8.04 15.07 13.82
N LYS A 39 7.75 14.55 15.03
CA LYS A 39 8.34 15.08 16.27
C LYS A 39 9.87 15.01 16.26
N LYS A 40 10.46 13.88 15.83
CA LYS A 40 11.93 13.76 15.70
C LYS A 40 12.53 14.76 14.70
N LYS A 41 11.73 15.24 13.74
CA LYS A 41 12.12 16.24 12.75
C LYS A 41 11.82 17.69 13.20
N GLY A 42 11.38 17.90 14.43
CA GLY A 42 11.14 19.22 15.01
C GLY A 42 9.73 19.79 14.77
N TYR A 43 8.80 19.00 14.24
CA TYR A 43 7.41 19.41 14.11
C TYR A 43 6.70 19.35 15.47
N HIS A 44 5.75 20.26 15.68
CA HIS A 44 4.93 20.35 16.87
C HIS A 44 3.49 19.94 16.56
N ILE A 45 2.89 19.16 17.45
CA ILE A 45 1.48 18.78 17.35
C ILE A 45 0.69 19.90 18.02
N SER A 46 -0.05 20.69 17.23
CA SER A 46 -0.86 21.80 17.74
C SER A 46 -2.11 21.29 18.46
N GLN A 47 -2.91 20.44 17.79
CA GLN A 47 -4.17 19.94 18.32
C GLN A 47 -4.40 18.48 17.90
N ILE A 48 -5.04 17.70 18.78
CA ILE A 48 -5.49 16.33 18.52
C ILE A 48 -7.02 16.32 18.64
N TYR A 49 -7.72 15.96 17.57
CA TYR A 49 -9.18 15.89 17.55
C TYR A 49 -9.70 14.51 17.93
N GLU A 50 -9.07 13.46 17.41
CA GLU A 50 -9.52 12.08 17.59
C GLU A 50 -8.32 11.12 17.56
N VAL A 51 -8.40 10.04 18.32
CA VAL A 51 -7.37 9.00 18.38
C VAL A 51 -8.00 7.62 18.29
N TYR A 52 -7.62 6.88 17.25
CA TYR A 52 -7.92 5.46 17.12
C TYR A 52 -6.79 4.65 17.75
N HIS A 53 -6.96 4.29 19.02
CA HIS A 53 -5.95 3.55 19.76
C HIS A 53 -6.22 2.04 19.75
N PHE A 54 -5.21 1.27 19.31
CA PHE A 54 -5.19 -0.18 19.43
C PHE A 54 -4.26 -0.56 20.59
N SER A 55 -4.83 -1.10 21.67
CA SER A 55 -4.08 -1.44 22.89
C SER A 55 -3.15 -2.65 22.72
N LYS A 56 -3.36 -3.45 21.68
CA LYS A 56 -2.58 -4.66 21.38
C LYS A 56 -1.86 -4.49 20.05
N SER A 57 -0.61 -4.95 20.01
CA SER A 57 0.18 -5.10 18.80
C SER A 57 0.59 -6.56 18.65
N SER A 58 0.86 -6.98 17.41
CA SER A 58 1.30 -8.32 17.08
C SER A 58 2.25 -8.27 15.91
N ASP A 59 3.38 -8.96 16.02
CA ASP A 59 4.36 -9.22 14.97
C ASP A 59 4.20 -10.62 14.36
N ILE A 60 3.26 -11.43 14.87
CA ILE A 60 3.06 -12.83 14.47
C ILE A 60 1.95 -13.03 13.42
N LEU A 61 0.95 -12.15 13.37
CA LEU A 61 -0.29 -12.38 12.60
C LEU A 61 -0.04 -12.71 11.12
N PHE A 62 0.93 -12.04 10.50
CA PHE A 62 1.26 -12.22 9.08
C PHE A 62 2.58 -12.93 8.85
N ARG A 63 3.30 -13.30 9.91
CA ARG A 63 4.66 -13.83 9.83
C ARG A 63 4.73 -15.08 8.94
N SER A 64 3.86 -16.06 9.19
CA SER A 64 3.83 -17.30 8.40
C SER A 64 3.54 -17.06 6.91
N TYR A 65 2.66 -16.11 6.59
CA TYR A 65 2.37 -15.73 5.21
C TYR A 65 3.58 -15.07 4.54
N ILE A 66 4.19 -14.09 5.20
CA ILE A 66 5.37 -13.37 4.69
C ILE A 66 6.54 -14.33 4.52
N ASP A 67 6.84 -15.16 5.52
CA ASP A 67 7.93 -16.14 5.50
C ASP A 67 7.75 -17.15 4.36
N LEU A 68 6.53 -17.64 4.15
CA LEU A 68 6.21 -18.55 3.05
C LEU A 68 6.53 -17.94 1.68
N PHE A 69 6.05 -16.73 1.42
CA PHE A 69 6.25 -16.11 0.11
C PHE A 69 7.67 -15.55 -0.07
N LEU A 70 8.35 -15.12 0.99
CA LEU A 70 9.77 -14.80 0.96
C LEU A 70 10.61 -16.04 0.62
N LYS A 71 10.35 -17.17 1.28
CA LYS A 71 10.99 -18.45 0.97
C LYS A 71 10.80 -18.84 -0.50
N ILE A 72 9.56 -18.86 -0.99
CA ILE A 72 9.26 -19.22 -2.38
C ILE A 72 9.98 -18.27 -3.35
N LYS A 73 9.93 -16.95 -3.09
CA LYS A 73 10.58 -15.94 -3.92
C LYS A 73 12.10 -16.15 -3.95
N GLN A 74 12.71 -16.46 -2.81
CA GLN A 74 14.15 -16.64 -2.69
C GLN A 74 14.61 -17.93 -3.38
N GLU A 75 13.94 -19.05 -3.13
CA GLU A 75 14.21 -20.34 -3.79
C GLU A 75 14.08 -20.24 -5.32
N SER A 76 13.15 -19.44 -5.80
CA SER A 76 12.90 -19.24 -7.24
C SER A 76 13.97 -18.39 -7.96
N ASN A 77 14.93 -17.78 -7.26
CA ASN A 77 16.05 -17.08 -7.91
C ASN A 77 17.09 -18.04 -8.49
N GLY A 78 17.14 -19.27 -7.98
CA GLY A 78 18.28 -20.16 -8.16
C GLY A 78 19.46 -19.78 -7.26
N TRP A 79 20.54 -20.55 -7.38
CA TRP A 79 21.77 -20.33 -6.60
C TRP A 79 22.47 -19.02 -7.03
N PRO A 80 23.02 -18.26 -6.07
CA PRO A 80 23.96 -17.17 -6.37
C PRO A 80 25.14 -17.69 -7.20
N ARG A 81 25.78 -16.78 -7.95
CA ARG A 81 26.94 -17.17 -8.79
C ARG A 81 28.14 -17.62 -7.95
N GLU A 82 28.20 -17.12 -6.72
CA GLU A 82 29.25 -17.41 -5.75
C GLU A 82 29.06 -18.76 -5.06
N CYS A 83 27.92 -19.44 -5.25
CA CYS A 83 27.63 -20.74 -4.61
C CYS A 83 27.88 -21.90 -5.59
N SER A 84 29.15 -22.28 -5.76
CA SER A 84 29.58 -23.34 -6.67
C SER A 84 29.83 -24.67 -5.95
N SER A 85 30.41 -24.61 -4.74
CA SER A 85 30.67 -25.73 -3.84
C SER A 85 29.48 -26.03 -2.93
N ASP A 86 29.48 -27.20 -2.30
CA ASP A 86 28.42 -27.56 -1.36
C ASP A 86 28.56 -26.82 -0.02
N GLU A 87 29.78 -26.45 0.37
CA GLU A 87 30.06 -25.60 1.52
C GLU A 87 29.45 -24.20 1.35
N GLU A 88 29.66 -23.56 0.18
CA GLU A 88 29.09 -22.24 -0.12
C GLU A 88 27.56 -22.25 -0.17
N LYS A 89 26.97 -23.33 -0.69
CA LYS A 89 25.50 -23.51 -0.70
C LYS A 89 24.95 -23.64 0.72
N GLN A 90 25.63 -24.39 1.58
CA GLN A 90 25.24 -24.57 2.96
C GLN A 90 25.36 -23.25 3.74
N GLU A 91 26.45 -22.52 3.55
CA GLU A 91 26.66 -21.21 4.17
C GLU A 91 25.59 -20.19 3.73
N TYR A 92 25.23 -20.17 2.44
CA TYR A 92 24.13 -19.34 1.94
C TYR A 92 22.80 -19.64 2.64
N ILE A 93 22.46 -20.92 2.85
CA ILE A 93 21.23 -21.31 3.54
C ILE A 93 21.28 -20.88 5.00
N SER A 94 22.40 -21.14 5.69
CA SER A 94 22.59 -20.77 7.09
C SER A 94 22.55 -19.27 7.32
N GLU A 95 23.16 -18.48 6.42
CA GLU A 95 23.11 -17.02 6.49
C GLU A 95 21.70 -16.47 6.25
N TYR A 96 20.95 -17.07 5.33
CA TYR A 96 19.56 -16.66 5.07
C TYR A 96 18.65 -16.99 6.27
N GLU A 97 18.80 -18.17 6.87
CA GLU A 97 18.09 -18.55 8.09
C GLU A 97 18.47 -17.64 9.28
N ARG A 98 19.74 -17.27 9.42
CA ARG A 98 20.20 -16.37 10.48
C ARG A 98 19.66 -14.95 10.34
N LYS A 99 19.62 -14.41 9.12
CA LYS A 99 19.18 -13.01 8.86
C LYS A 99 17.67 -12.87 8.83
N GLU A 100 16.99 -13.76 8.13
CA GLU A 100 15.55 -13.65 7.86
C GLU A 100 14.71 -14.57 8.76
N GLY A 101 15.33 -15.54 9.44
CA GLY A 101 14.60 -16.56 10.23
C GLY A 101 13.94 -17.64 9.36
N ILE A 102 14.30 -17.73 8.07
CA ILE A 102 13.63 -18.58 7.10
C ILE A 102 14.59 -19.66 6.61
N LYS A 103 14.25 -20.92 6.85
CA LYS A 103 15.02 -22.06 6.34
C LYS A 103 14.66 -22.37 4.89
N LEU A 104 15.60 -22.21 3.97
CA LEU A 104 15.45 -22.56 2.55
C LEU A 104 15.56 -24.08 2.33
N ASN A 105 14.89 -24.60 1.30
CA ASN A 105 15.05 -25.98 0.85
C ASN A 105 16.03 -26.04 -0.33
N PRO A 106 17.23 -26.64 -0.18
CA PRO A 106 18.24 -26.72 -1.25
C PRO A 106 17.69 -27.33 -2.54
N LEU A 107 16.79 -28.31 -2.45
CA LEU A 107 16.19 -29.01 -3.60
C LEU A 107 15.20 -28.14 -4.39
N GLN A 108 14.73 -27.05 -3.79
CA GLN A 108 13.79 -26.11 -4.41
C GLN A 108 14.50 -24.86 -4.94
N ILE A 109 15.79 -24.68 -4.65
CA ILE A 109 16.58 -23.55 -5.14
C ILE A 109 16.90 -23.76 -6.62
N ALA A 110 16.06 -23.19 -7.48
CA ALA A 110 16.18 -23.28 -8.92
C ALA A 110 15.59 -22.01 -9.56
N LYS A 111 16.22 -21.53 -10.62
CA LYS A 111 15.77 -20.33 -11.32
C LYS A 111 14.40 -20.58 -11.95
N ASN A 112 13.38 -19.93 -11.39
CA ASN A 112 12.00 -20.00 -11.88
C ASN A 112 11.37 -18.59 -11.89
N PRO A 113 11.45 -17.86 -13.01
CA PRO A 113 10.99 -16.48 -13.08
C PRO A 113 9.48 -16.33 -12.84
N GLY A 114 8.66 -17.30 -13.29
CA GLY A 114 7.21 -17.27 -13.10
C GLY A 114 6.81 -17.43 -11.63
N ARG A 115 7.33 -18.47 -10.97
CA ARG A 115 7.09 -18.72 -9.53
C ARG A 115 7.56 -17.55 -8.68
N ARG A 116 8.73 -16.99 -9.02
CA ARG A 116 9.26 -15.78 -8.39
C ARG A 116 8.32 -14.59 -8.53
N GLN A 117 7.79 -14.36 -9.74
CA GLN A 117 6.90 -13.23 -10.00
C GLN A 117 5.61 -13.35 -9.19
N VAL A 118 5.00 -14.54 -9.15
CA VAL A 118 3.80 -14.81 -8.35
C VAL A 118 4.06 -14.57 -6.86
N ALA A 119 5.18 -15.06 -6.32
CA ALA A 119 5.52 -14.85 -4.91
C ALA A 119 5.80 -13.37 -4.58
N LYS A 120 6.49 -12.65 -5.48
CA LYS A 120 6.68 -11.19 -5.34
C LYS A 120 5.33 -10.47 -5.38
N LEU A 121 4.44 -10.86 -6.28
CA LEU A 121 3.12 -10.26 -6.40
C LEU A 121 2.29 -10.50 -5.14
N ALA A 122 2.33 -11.71 -4.57
CA ALA A 122 1.66 -12.02 -3.30
C ALA A 122 2.14 -11.07 -2.18
N LEU A 123 3.46 -10.93 -2.00
CA LEU A 123 4.04 -10.03 -0.99
C LEU A 123 3.62 -8.57 -1.18
N ASN A 124 3.65 -8.06 -2.42
CA ASN A 124 3.35 -6.66 -2.69
C ASN A 124 1.85 -6.36 -2.65
N SER A 125 1.03 -7.21 -3.27
CA SER A 125 -0.42 -7.04 -3.35
C SER A 125 -1.10 -7.25 -2.00
N PHE A 126 -0.48 -8.00 -1.08
CA PHE A 126 -1.01 -8.21 0.26
C PHE A 126 -1.30 -6.89 0.98
N TRP A 127 -0.30 -6.01 1.08
CA TRP A 127 -0.46 -4.70 1.72
C TRP A 127 -1.43 -3.80 0.97
N GLY A 128 -1.39 -3.83 -0.37
CA GLY A 128 -2.32 -3.09 -1.20
C GLY A 128 -3.78 -3.52 -0.99
N ARG A 129 -4.03 -4.80 -0.71
CA ARG A 129 -5.37 -5.31 -0.42
C ARG A 129 -5.92 -4.77 0.90
N TRP A 130 -5.07 -4.68 1.93
CA TRP A 130 -5.44 -4.13 3.24
C TRP A 130 -5.70 -2.63 3.20
N GLY A 131 -4.92 -1.88 2.41
CA GLY A 131 -5.14 -0.45 2.19
C GLY A 131 -6.18 -0.12 1.11
N MET A 132 -6.89 -1.12 0.58
CA MET A 132 -7.78 -0.91 -0.56
C MET A 132 -9.04 -0.18 -0.14
N ASN A 133 -9.33 0.94 -0.82
CA ASN A 133 -10.64 1.59 -0.71
C ASN A 133 -11.75 0.62 -1.17
N LEU A 134 -12.66 0.29 -0.26
CA LEU A 134 -13.81 -0.58 -0.52
C LEU A 134 -14.95 0.18 -1.22
N ASN A 135 -15.02 1.50 -1.03
CA ASN A 135 -16.04 2.34 -1.65
C ASN A 135 -15.57 2.82 -3.03
N LYS A 136 -15.54 1.88 -3.98
CA LYS A 136 -15.17 2.15 -5.37
C LYS A 136 -16.38 2.56 -6.18
N THR A 137 -16.20 3.57 -7.03
CA THR A 137 -17.16 3.88 -8.10
C THR A 137 -17.29 2.67 -9.02
N LYS A 138 -18.53 2.28 -9.31
CA LYS A 138 -18.87 1.19 -10.23
C LYS A 138 -19.52 1.78 -11.47
N LEU A 139 -19.11 1.30 -12.63
CA LEU A 139 -19.81 1.56 -13.88
C LEU A 139 -20.95 0.55 -14.01
N SER A 140 -22.16 1.03 -14.27
CA SER A 140 -23.33 0.17 -14.50
C SER A 140 -23.97 0.57 -15.82
N TYR A 141 -24.19 -0.41 -16.69
CA TYR A 141 -24.89 -0.21 -17.95
C TYR A 141 -26.37 -0.40 -17.73
N VAL A 142 -27.17 0.48 -18.32
CA VAL A 142 -28.62 0.44 -18.22
C VAL A 142 -29.20 0.57 -19.61
N ASN A 143 -30.00 -0.42 -20.01
CA ASN A 143 -30.51 -0.55 -21.38
C ASN A 143 -32.00 -0.20 -21.49
N SER A 144 -32.65 0.19 -20.39
CA SER A 144 -34.06 0.52 -20.37
C SER A 144 -34.31 1.77 -19.51
N VAL A 145 -35.28 2.59 -19.90
CA VAL A 145 -35.71 3.76 -19.13
C VAL A 145 -36.23 3.37 -17.74
N PRO A 146 -37.02 2.29 -17.55
CA PRO A 146 -37.44 1.87 -16.22
C PRO A 146 -36.28 1.52 -15.28
N ASP A 147 -35.28 0.78 -15.76
CA ASP A 147 -34.11 0.42 -14.95
C ASP A 147 -33.26 1.63 -14.62
N PHE A 148 -33.21 2.61 -15.53
CA PHE A 148 -32.47 3.86 -15.34
C PHE A 148 -33.12 4.69 -14.24
N ASN A 149 -34.44 4.86 -14.30
CA ASN A 149 -35.21 5.54 -13.27
C ASN A 149 -35.12 4.82 -11.91
N ARG A 150 -35.14 3.48 -11.90
CA ARG A 150 -34.90 2.69 -10.69
C ARG A 150 -33.51 2.91 -10.11
N TYR A 151 -32.47 3.03 -10.94
CA TYR A 151 -31.12 3.33 -10.48
C TYR A 151 -31.01 4.72 -9.86
N LEU A 152 -31.65 5.73 -10.47
CA LEU A 152 -31.65 7.12 -9.99
C LEU A 152 -32.43 7.32 -8.69
N SER A 153 -33.49 6.55 -8.49
CA SER A 153 -34.37 6.64 -7.33
C SER A 153 -33.91 5.80 -6.14
N ASP A 154 -32.85 5.01 -6.29
CA ASP A 154 -32.34 4.14 -5.22
C ASP A 154 -31.51 4.97 -4.22
N PRO A 155 -31.99 5.18 -2.98
CA PRO A 155 -31.30 6.01 -1.99
C PRO A 155 -29.99 5.38 -1.50
N THR A 156 -29.75 4.10 -1.79
CA THR A 156 -28.50 3.42 -1.43
C THR A 156 -27.38 3.72 -2.42
N LYS A 157 -27.69 4.36 -3.55
CA LYS A 157 -26.74 4.68 -4.61
C LYS A 157 -26.47 6.17 -4.67
N ASN A 158 -25.18 6.52 -4.62
CA ASN A 158 -24.72 7.86 -4.93
C ASN A 158 -24.21 7.88 -6.37
N ILE A 159 -25.01 8.42 -7.29
CA ILE A 159 -24.67 8.53 -8.71
C ILE A 159 -23.78 9.75 -8.90
N LYS A 160 -22.57 9.51 -9.41
CA LYS A 160 -21.59 10.57 -9.68
C LYS A 160 -21.75 11.17 -11.06
N ASP A 161 -21.85 10.31 -12.08
CA ASP A 161 -21.88 10.69 -13.48
C ASP A 161 -22.84 9.79 -14.26
N ILE A 162 -23.40 10.34 -15.34
CA ILE A 162 -24.28 9.64 -16.27
C ILE A 162 -23.76 9.89 -17.68
N PHE A 163 -23.43 8.81 -18.40
CA PHE A 163 -23.01 8.87 -19.78
C PHE A 163 -24.14 8.37 -20.66
N LEU A 164 -24.71 9.26 -21.47
CA LEU A 164 -25.65 8.88 -22.51
C LEU A 164 -24.86 8.48 -23.76
N PRO A 165 -25.22 7.39 -24.45
CA PRO A 165 -24.58 7.05 -25.72
C PRO A 165 -24.81 8.18 -26.72
N SER A 166 -23.74 8.63 -27.36
CA SER A 166 -23.80 9.56 -28.49
C SER A 166 -24.18 8.80 -29.76
N GLU A 167 -24.97 9.42 -30.65
CA GLU A 167 -25.25 8.86 -31.98
C GLU A 167 -23.93 8.63 -32.73
N GLU A 168 -23.76 7.43 -33.30
CA GLU A 168 -22.66 7.15 -34.20
C GLU A 168 -22.80 8.07 -35.43
N LYS A 169 -21.81 8.94 -35.65
CA LYS A 169 -21.73 9.71 -36.90
C LYS A 169 -21.41 8.71 -38.02
N ASN A 170 -22.44 8.31 -38.76
CA ASN A 170 -22.31 7.61 -40.04
C ASN A 170 -21.55 8.45 -41.08
#